data_AF-A0A952TE25-F1
#
_entry.id   AF-A0A952TE25-F1
#
_cell.length_a   1.000
_cell.length_b   1.000
_cell.length_c   1.000
_cell.angle_alpha   90.00
_cell.angle_beta   90.00
_cell.angle_gamma   90.00
#
_symmetry.space_group_name_H-M   'P 1'
#
loop_
_entity.id
_entity.type
_entity.pdbx_description
1 polymer ?
#
loop_
_entity_poly.entity_id
_entity_poly.type
_entity_poly.pdbx_seq_one_letter_code
_entity_poly.pdbx_strand_id
1 'polypeptide(L)'
;EPEEILDYIYAILHSPSYREKYKEFLKIDFPRVPYPKDKTTFKKLVKLGTELRELHLLESPIVNKFITTFPTDGTCEVEKITYTKESGVQIGKVWINSEQYFGKVPEAAWNFYIGGYQPAQKWLKDRKGRVLTNEDIEHYQKIIIALSETDRIMKEIDKID
;
A
#
# COMPACT_ATOMS: atom_id res chain seq x y z
N GLU A 1 -14.97 7.16 20.85
CA GLU A 1 -15.74 7.71 19.70
C GLU A 1 -16.09 6.64 18.67
N PRO A 2 -17.16 6.81 17.87
CA PRO A 2 -17.52 5.87 16.79
C PRO A 2 -16.38 5.61 15.80
N GLU A 3 -15.56 6.63 15.55
CA GLU A 3 -14.38 6.55 14.69
C GLU A 3 -13.33 5.57 15.23
N GLU A 4 -13.15 5.48 16.55
CA GLU A 4 -12.22 4.52 17.14
C GLU A 4 -12.69 3.07 16.89
N ILE A 5 -14.00 2.83 16.84
CA ILE A 5 -14.53 1.50 16.51
C ILE A 5 -14.23 1.18 15.05
N LEU A 6 -14.42 2.14 14.13
CA LEU A 6 -14.06 1.98 12.73
C LEU A 6 -12.57 1.67 12.57
N ASP A 7 -11.70 2.43 13.22
CA ASP A 7 -10.25 2.26 13.13
C ASP A 7 -9.79 0.92 13.73
N TYR A 8 -10.38 0.50 14.85
CA TYR A 8 -10.13 -0.83 15.40
C TYR A 8 -10.50 -1.94 14.41
N ILE A 9 -11.71 -1.88 13.82
CA ILE A 9 -12.14 -2.83 12.79
C ILE A 9 -11.16 -2.79 11.61
N TYR A 10 -10.75 -1.61 11.18
CA TYR A 10 -9.82 -1.44 10.07
C TYR A 10 -8.48 -2.11 10.34
N ALA A 11 -7.94 -1.98 11.55
CA ALA A 11 -6.71 -2.65 11.96
C ALA A 11 -6.86 -4.18 11.95
N ILE A 12 -7.90 -4.72 12.59
CA ILE A 12 -8.13 -6.19 12.62
C ILE A 12 -8.26 -6.75 11.21
N LEU A 13 -9.04 -6.09 10.34
CA LEU A 13 -9.22 -6.55 8.97
C LEU A 13 -7.95 -6.41 8.13
N HIS A 14 -6.90 -5.73 8.62
CA HIS A 14 -5.58 -5.65 8.00
C HIS A 14 -4.53 -6.56 8.66
N SER A 15 -4.83 -7.26 9.76
CA SER A 15 -3.93 -8.27 10.33
C SER A 15 -3.72 -9.44 9.35
N PRO A 16 -2.48 -9.73 8.90
CA PRO A 16 -2.18 -10.94 8.15
C PRO A 16 -2.58 -12.23 8.89
N SER A 17 -2.31 -12.30 10.19
CA SER A 17 -2.63 -13.46 11.01
C SER A 17 -4.15 -13.70 11.12
N TYR A 18 -4.94 -12.64 11.28
CA TYR A 18 -6.41 -12.72 11.23
C TYR A 18 -6.88 -13.22 9.85
N ARG A 19 -6.39 -12.62 8.77
CA ARG A 19 -6.79 -12.97 7.40
C ARG A 19 -6.47 -14.42 7.07
N GLU A 20 -5.33 -14.93 7.50
CA GLU A 20 -4.95 -16.33 7.27
C GLU A 20 -5.78 -17.28 8.13
N LYS A 21 -5.96 -16.97 9.42
CA LYS A 21 -6.76 -17.79 10.35
C LYS A 21 -8.22 -17.96 9.90
N TYR A 22 -8.82 -16.91 9.35
CA TYR A 22 -10.23 -16.90 8.95
C TYR A 22 -10.45 -16.97 7.43
N LYS A 23 -9.41 -17.26 6.65
CA LYS A 23 -9.40 -17.21 5.18
C LYS A 23 -10.58 -17.90 4.50
N GLU A 24 -10.93 -19.12 4.93
CA GLU A 24 -12.05 -19.86 4.33
C GLU A 24 -13.41 -19.24 4.67
N PHE A 25 -13.56 -18.66 5.86
CA PHE A 25 -14.79 -17.96 6.25
C PHE A 25 -14.95 -16.62 5.51
N LEU A 26 -13.85 -15.87 5.35
CA LEU A 26 -13.83 -14.58 4.64
C LEU A 26 -14.22 -14.69 3.16
N LYS A 27 -14.15 -15.90 2.57
CA LYS A 27 -14.61 -16.17 1.21
C LYS A 27 -16.12 -16.37 1.10
N ILE A 28 -16.80 -16.72 2.19
CA ILE A 28 -18.17 -17.24 2.18
C ILE A 28 -19.16 -16.26 2.84
N ASP A 29 -18.73 -15.56 3.89
CA ASP A 29 -19.61 -14.68 4.70
C ASP A 29 -18.86 -13.41 5.15
N PHE A 30 -19.60 -12.46 5.73
CA PHE A 30 -19.04 -11.22 6.26
C PHE A 30 -18.02 -11.48 7.39
N PRO A 31 -16.96 -10.65 7.47
CA PRO A 31 -15.94 -10.80 8.51
C PRO A 31 -16.53 -10.59 9.91
N ARG A 32 -16.09 -11.42 10.86
CA ARG A 32 -16.43 -11.28 12.28
C ARG A 32 -15.24 -10.74 13.05
N VAL A 33 -15.38 -9.53 13.58
CA VAL A 33 -14.31 -8.85 14.32
C VAL A 33 -14.40 -9.30 15.80
N PRO A 34 -13.32 -9.83 16.39
CA PRO A 34 -13.31 -10.21 17.80
C PRO A 34 -13.38 -8.96 18.69
N TYR A 35 -13.83 -9.15 19.93
CA TYR A 35 -13.67 -8.11 20.94
C TYR A 35 -12.20 -7.93 21.29
N PRO A 36 -11.74 -6.70 21.57
CA PRO A 36 -10.38 -6.46 22.03
C PRO A 36 -10.14 -7.16 23.37
N LYS A 37 -8.93 -7.73 23.55
CA LYS A 37 -8.52 -8.44 24.78
C LYS A 37 -8.66 -7.54 26.02
N ASP A 38 -8.27 -6.29 25.87
CA ASP A 38 -8.31 -5.28 26.91
C ASP A 38 -8.25 -3.86 26.30
N LYS A 39 -8.48 -2.85 27.14
CA LYS A 39 -8.52 -1.43 26.71
C LYS A 39 -7.19 -0.94 26.13
N THR A 40 -6.07 -1.43 26.62
CA THR A 40 -4.72 -1.06 26.13
C THR A 40 -4.51 -1.62 24.74
N THR A 41 -4.84 -2.90 24.54
CA THR A 41 -4.77 -3.57 23.24
C THR A 41 -5.67 -2.87 22.23
N PHE A 42 -6.91 -2.54 22.61
CA PHE A 42 -7.83 -1.74 21.79
C PHE A 42 -7.20 -0.43 21.34
N LYS A 43 -6.68 0.40 22.27
CA LYS A 43 -6.12 1.71 21.92
C LYS A 43 -4.89 1.63 21.02
N LYS A 44 -4.04 0.61 21.18
CA LYS A 44 -2.90 0.39 20.28
C LYS A 44 -3.37 0.05 18.86
N LEU A 45 -4.35 -0.84 18.73
CA LEU A 45 -4.90 -1.23 17.43
C LEU A 45 -5.67 -0.10 16.76
N VAL A 46 -6.44 0.69 17.52
CA VAL A 46 -7.07 1.93 17.02
C VAL A 46 -6.02 2.83 16.39
N LYS A 47 -4.91 3.11 17.07
CA LYS A 47 -3.86 3.97 16.52
C LYS A 47 -3.33 3.47 15.17
N LEU A 48 -3.04 2.18 15.06
CA LEU A 48 -2.57 1.58 13.80
C LEU A 48 -3.65 1.60 12.71
N GLY A 49 -4.91 1.42 13.09
CA GLY A 49 -6.06 1.53 12.21
C GLY A 49 -6.25 2.95 11.66
N THR A 50 -6.12 3.97 12.52
CA THR A 50 -6.13 5.38 12.12
C THR A 50 -5.01 5.67 11.12
N GLU A 51 -3.78 5.24 11.42
CA GLU A 51 -2.63 5.39 10.51
C GLU A 51 -2.89 4.75 9.14
N LEU A 52 -3.42 3.53 9.10
CA LEU A 52 -3.79 2.85 7.84
C LEU A 52 -4.86 3.61 7.06
N ARG A 53 -5.91 4.08 7.73
CA ARG A 53 -7.01 4.81 7.10
C ARG A 53 -6.51 6.12 6.48
N GLU A 54 -5.73 6.89 7.21
CA GLU A 54 -5.13 8.14 6.72
C GLU A 54 -4.17 7.89 5.54
N LEU A 55 -3.41 6.79 5.57
CA LEU A 55 -2.57 6.38 4.44
C LEU A 55 -3.40 6.06 3.20
N HIS A 56 -4.50 5.33 3.35
CA HIS A 56 -5.35 4.93 2.22
C HIS A 56 -6.20 6.08 1.66
N LEU A 57 -6.45 7.12 2.46
CA LEU A 57 -7.02 8.39 1.99
C LEU A 57 -5.97 9.34 1.39
N LEU A 58 -4.68 8.98 1.47
CA LEU A 58 -3.54 9.84 1.11
C LEU A 58 -3.49 11.16 1.91
N GLU A 59 -4.07 11.18 3.10
CA GLU A 59 -4.10 12.33 4.01
C GLU A 59 -2.92 12.34 4.97
N SER A 60 -2.31 11.17 5.22
CA SER A 60 -1.16 11.06 6.11
C SER A 60 0.03 11.87 5.57
N PRO A 61 0.67 12.76 6.37
CA PRO A 61 1.80 13.57 5.92
C PRO A 61 2.99 12.75 5.39
N ILE A 62 3.11 11.47 5.78
CA ILE A 62 4.19 10.59 5.35
C ILE A 62 4.17 10.32 3.84
N VAL A 63 3.00 10.35 3.19
CA VAL A 63 2.91 10.11 1.74
C VAL A 63 3.59 11.22 0.93
N ASN A 64 3.83 12.39 1.53
CA ASN A 64 4.57 13.49 0.90
C ASN A 64 6.09 13.38 1.09
N LYS A 65 6.59 12.33 1.76
CA LYS A 65 8.02 12.07 1.96
C LYS A 65 8.49 11.00 0.99
N PHE A 66 8.72 11.39 -0.26
CA PHE A 66 8.99 10.44 -1.33
C PHE A 66 10.22 9.55 -1.08
N ILE A 67 9.99 8.23 -1.16
CA ILE A 67 11.05 7.20 -1.11
C ILE A 67 11.54 6.80 -2.50
N THR A 68 10.76 7.10 -3.53
CA THR A 68 11.02 6.80 -4.94
C THR A 68 11.59 8.00 -5.67
N THR A 69 12.15 7.77 -6.85
CA THR A 69 12.64 8.83 -7.75
C THR A 69 12.03 8.69 -9.14
N PHE A 70 12.01 9.78 -9.92
CA PHE A 70 11.68 9.76 -11.35
C PHE A 70 12.69 10.64 -12.10
N PRO A 71 13.90 10.13 -12.39
CA PRO A 71 15.07 10.95 -12.67
C PRO A 71 15.28 11.31 -14.15
N THR A 72 14.52 10.69 -15.06
CA THR A 72 14.77 10.79 -16.51
C THR A 72 13.70 11.63 -17.18
N ASP A 73 14.11 12.74 -17.78
CA ASP A 73 13.27 13.57 -18.64
C ASP A 73 12.85 12.79 -19.90
N GLY A 74 11.70 13.13 -20.48
CA GLY A 74 11.19 12.44 -21.66
C GLY A 74 9.70 12.71 -21.89
N THR A 75 9.05 11.86 -22.67
CA THR A 75 7.64 12.02 -23.06
C THR A 75 6.66 11.81 -21.90
N CYS A 76 7.10 11.11 -20.86
CA CYS A 76 6.29 10.61 -19.75
C CYS A 76 5.12 9.72 -20.21
N GLU A 77 5.18 9.18 -21.43
CA GLU A 77 4.16 8.28 -21.96
C GLU A 77 4.32 6.87 -21.37
N VAL A 78 3.22 6.31 -20.87
CA VAL A 78 3.19 4.93 -20.38
C VAL A 78 2.96 3.98 -21.55
N GLU A 79 3.99 3.23 -21.92
CA GLU A 79 3.94 2.30 -23.05
C GLU A 79 3.98 0.85 -22.59
N LYS A 80 5.04 0.49 -21.86
CA LYS A 80 5.33 -0.87 -21.43
C LYS A 80 5.87 -0.85 -20.02
N ILE A 81 5.08 -1.42 -19.12
CA ILE A 81 5.40 -1.46 -17.71
C ILE A 81 6.25 -2.68 -17.41
N THR A 82 7.46 -2.49 -16.89
CA THR A 82 8.38 -3.57 -16.51
C THR A 82 9.03 -3.25 -15.18
N TYR A 83 9.09 -4.22 -14.27
CA TYR A 83 9.84 -4.08 -13.03
C TYR A 83 11.17 -4.80 -13.11
N THR A 84 12.27 -4.10 -12.83
CA THR A 84 13.61 -4.67 -12.76
C THR A 84 14.16 -4.50 -11.35
N LYS A 85 14.35 -5.62 -10.66
CA LYS A 85 14.91 -5.65 -9.30
C LYS A 85 16.40 -5.32 -9.31
N GLU A 86 16.85 -4.55 -8.32
CA GLU A 86 18.27 -4.28 -8.11
C GLU A 86 18.93 -5.44 -7.35
N SER A 87 20.08 -5.91 -7.84
CA SER A 87 20.78 -7.07 -7.27
C SER A 87 21.17 -6.82 -5.81
N GLY A 88 20.81 -7.75 -4.93
CA GLY A 88 21.18 -7.69 -3.51
C GLY A 88 20.31 -6.76 -2.64
N VAL A 89 19.27 -6.14 -3.19
CA VAL A 89 18.38 -5.22 -2.44
C VAL A 89 16.90 -5.52 -2.73
N GLN A 90 16.00 -5.16 -1.80
CA GLN A 90 14.54 -5.33 -1.95
C GLN A 90 13.86 -4.12 -2.64
N ILE A 91 14.59 -3.45 -3.54
CA ILE A 91 14.09 -2.33 -4.33
C ILE A 91 14.36 -2.57 -5.82
N GLY A 92 13.68 -1.82 -6.67
CA GLY A 92 13.84 -1.92 -8.11
C GLY A 92 13.39 -0.67 -8.86
N LYS A 93 13.40 -0.79 -10.18
CA LYS A 93 12.93 0.22 -11.12
C LYS A 93 11.65 -0.24 -11.78
N VAL A 94 10.62 0.62 -11.79
CA VAL A 94 9.40 0.44 -12.56
C VAL A 94 9.51 1.29 -13.82
N TRP A 95 9.87 0.65 -14.93
CA TRP A 95 9.91 1.26 -16.25
C TRP A 95 8.49 1.52 -16.75
N ILE A 96 8.24 2.71 -17.30
CA ILE A 96 6.98 3.04 -17.96
C ILE A 96 7.11 2.99 -19.49
N ASN A 97 8.33 3.16 -20.00
CA ASN A 97 8.73 3.02 -21.40
C ASN A 97 10.22 2.60 -21.45
N SER A 98 10.88 2.69 -22.61
CA SER A 98 12.29 2.28 -22.76
C SER A 98 13.31 3.20 -22.09
N GLU A 99 12.91 4.41 -21.70
CA GLU A 99 13.83 5.47 -21.24
C GLU A 99 13.56 5.88 -19.79
N GLN A 100 12.28 5.95 -19.39
CA GLN A 100 11.84 6.54 -18.14
C GLN A 100 11.33 5.48 -17.16
N TYR A 101 11.66 5.67 -15.88
CA TYR A 101 11.31 4.76 -14.81
C TYR A 101 11.13 5.46 -13.46
N PHE A 102 10.31 4.87 -12.61
CA PHE A 102 10.31 5.15 -11.17
C PHE A 102 11.39 4.30 -10.49
N GLY A 103 12.36 4.95 -9.84
CA GLY A 103 13.46 4.31 -9.11
C GLY A 103 13.15 4.09 -7.63
N LYS A 104 13.96 3.24 -6.99
CA LYS A 104 13.86 2.91 -5.55
C LYS A 104 12.48 2.41 -5.12
N VAL A 105 11.75 1.74 -6.01
CA VAL A 105 10.42 1.21 -5.70
C VAL A 105 10.59 -0.08 -4.89
N PRO A 106 10.04 -0.17 -3.66
CA PRO A 106 10.14 -1.40 -2.87
C PRO A 106 9.38 -2.56 -3.51
N GLU A 107 10.00 -3.74 -3.50
CA GLU A 107 9.39 -4.96 -4.05
C GLU A 107 8.08 -5.31 -3.34
N ALA A 108 8.02 -5.07 -2.02
CA ALA A 108 6.82 -5.26 -1.23
C ALA A 108 5.64 -4.43 -1.75
N ALA A 109 5.86 -3.15 -2.08
CA ALA A 109 4.81 -2.29 -2.65
C ALA A 109 4.43 -2.69 -4.07
N TRP A 110 5.42 -3.04 -4.91
CA TRP A 110 5.16 -3.49 -6.28
C TRP A 110 4.32 -4.77 -6.35
N ASN A 111 4.55 -5.69 -5.41
CA ASN A 111 3.88 -6.98 -5.35
C ASN A 111 2.65 -6.99 -4.43
N PHE A 112 2.36 -5.89 -3.74
CA PHE A 112 1.28 -5.83 -2.75
C PHE A 112 -0.09 -6.07 -3.39
N TYR A 113 -0.91 -6.95 -2.79
CA TYR A 113 -2.26 -7.25 -3.27
C TYR A 113 -3.34 -6.59 -2.40
N ILE A 114 -4.32 -5.97 -3.06
CA ILE A 114 -5.60 -5.58 -2.47
C ILE A 114 -6.70 -6.26 -3.28
N GLY A 115 -7.37 -7.23 -2.66
CA GLY A 115 -8.27 -8.14 -3.38
C GLY A 115 -7.52 -8.87 -4.51
N GLY A 116 -8.08 -8.84 -5.71
CA GLY A 116 -7.48 -9.49 -6.90
C GLY A 116 -6.46 -8.64 -7.66
N TYR A 117 -6.11 -7.44 -7.18
CA TYR A 117 -5.28 -6.50 -7.93
C TYR A 117 -4.02 -6.10 -7.16
N GLN A 118 -2.98 -5.75 -7.92
CA GLN A 118 -1.76 -5.12 -7.40
C GLN A 118 -1.84 -3.62 -7.71
N PRO A 119 -2.14 -2.75 -6.73
CA PRO A 119 -2.48 -1.36 -7.01
C PRO A 119 -1.38 -0.59 -7.74
N ALA A 120 -0.12 -0.77 -7.36
CA ALA A 120 1.03 -0.17 -8.04
C ALA A 120 1.08 -0.55 -9.53
N GLN A 121 0.82 -1.81 -9.87
CA GLN A 121 0.83 -2.25 -11.26
C GLN A 121 -0.41 -1.76 -12.01
N LYS A 122 -1.58 -1.90 -11.38
CA LYS A 122 -2.87 -1.59 -12.01
C LYS A 122 -2.97 -0.12 -12.37
N TRP A 123 -2.52 0.77 -11.48
CA TRP A 123 -2.59 2.22 -11.69
C TRP A 123 -1.86 2.67 -12.96
N LEU A 124 -0.68 2.09 -13.22
CA LEU A 124 0.08 2.33 -14.45
C LEU A 124 -0.56 1.63 -15.66
N LYS A 125 -1.01 0.38 -15.52
CA LYS A 125 -1.65 -0.38 -16.62
C LYS A 125 -2.88 0.34 -17.17
N ASP A 126 -3.68 0.92 -16.30
CA ASP A 126 -4.89 1.69 -16.65
C ASP A 126 -4.56 3.02 -17.36
N ARG A 127 -3.28 3.44 -17.35
CA ARG A 127 -2.78 4.66 -17.99
C ARG A 127 -1.93 4.40 -19.23
N LYS A 128 -1.87 3.17 -19.73
CA LYS A 128 -1.15 2.85 -20.97
C LYS A 128 -1.66 3.71 -22.15
N GLY A 129 -0.73 4.29 -22.91
CA GLY A 129 -0.98 5.24 -24.00
C GLY A 129 -1.29 6.68 -23.54
N ARG A 130 -1.05 7.00 -22.26
CA ARG A 130 -1.22 8.35 -21.71
C ARG A 130 0.11 8.93 -21.28
N VAL A 131 0.24 10.24 -21.41
CA VAL A 131 1.34 11.04 -20.85
C VAL A 131 1.02 11.35 -19.39
N LEU A 132 1.93 11.01 -18.49
CA LEU A 132 1.81 11.33 -17.07
C LEU A 132 2.15 12.81 -16.83
N THR A 133 1.27 13.52 -16.14
CA THR A 133 1.55 14.85 -15.61
C THR A 133 2.46 14.78 -14.37
N ASN A 134 2.97 15.93 -13.92
CA ASN A 134 3.69 15.99 -12.63
C ASN A 134 2.81 15.52 -11.47
N GLU A 135 1.51 15.87 -11.48
CA GLU A 135 0.56 15.42 -10.46
C GLU A 135 0.35 13.91 -10.51
N ASP A 136 0.31 13.30 -11.70
CA ASP A 136 0.24 11.85 -11.87
C ASP A 136 1.50 11.16 -11.31
N ILE A 137 2.68 11.70 -11.61
CA ILE A 137 3.96 11.19 -11.12
C ILE A 137 3.98 11.24 -9.59
N GLU A 138 3.70 12.39 -9.00
CA GLU A 138 3.64 12.56 -7.53
C GLU A 138 2.59 11.63 -6.91
N HIS A 139 1.41 11.53 -7.50
CA HIS A 139 0.34 10.67 -7.01
C HIS A 139 0.77 9.19 -7.03
N TYR A 140 1.44 8.74 -8.08
CA TYR A 140 1.98 7.38 -8.13
C TYR A 140 3.03 7.15 -7.04
N GLN A 141 3.91 8.12 -6.79
CA GLN A 141 4.89 8.03 -5.69
C GLN A 141 4.20 7.93 -4.31
N LYS A 142 3.11 8.69 -4.09
CA LYS A 142 2.27 8.59 -2.89
C LYS A 142 1.67 7.19 -2.73
N ILE A 143 1.17 6.59 -3.80
CA ILE A 143 0.65 5.21 -3.78
C ILE A 143 1.73 4.23 -3.32
N ILE A 144 2.96 4.34 -3.85
CA ILE A 144 4.05 3.44 -3.45
C ILE A 144 4.33 3.54 -1.95
N ILE A 145 4.36 4.75 -1.39
CA ILE A 145 4.58 4.96 0.05
C ILE A 145 3.42 4.39 0.86
N ALA A 146 2.18 4.65 0.46
CA ALA A 146 1.01 4.11 1.13
C ALA A 146 1.07 2.58 1.21
N LEU A 147 1.43 1.91 0.11
CA LEU A 147 1.58 0.45 0.08
C LEU A 147 2.74 -0.05 0.94
N SER A 148 3.88 0.64 0.92
CA SER A 148 5.04 0.29 1.77
C SER A 148 4.73 0.44 3.26
N GLU A 149 4.09 1.53 3.66
CA GLU A 149 3.72 1.77 5.05
C GLU A 149 2.58 0.84 5.50
N THR A 150 1.66 0.48 4.59
CA THR A 150 0.63 -0.52 4.85
C THR A 150 1.26 -1.87 5.21
N ASP A 151 2.21 -2.36 4.41
CA ASP A 151 2.94 -3.59 4.71
C ASP A 151 3.64 -3.55 6.08
N ARG A 152 4.28 -2.41 6.41
CA ARG A 152 4.90 -2.20 7.73
C ARG A 152 3.86 -2.26 8.85
N ILE A 153 2.77 -1.52 8.75
CA ILE A 153 1.74 -1.44 9.80
C ILE A 153 1.04 -2.78 9.99
N MET A 154 0.75 -3.50 8.91
CA MET A 154 0.18 -4.86 8.98
C MET A 154 1.05 -5.80 9.83
N LYS A 155 2.38 -5.71 9.71
CA LYS A 155 3.31 -6.47 10.55
C LYS A 155 3.33 -6.01 12.00
N GLU A 156 3.09 -4.73 12.28
CA GLU A 156 2.98 -4.22 13.65
C GLU A 156 1.66 -4.64 14.33
N ILE A 157 0.56 -4.69 13.57
CA ILE A 157 -0.73 -5.18 14.07
C ILE A 157 -0.60 -6.62 14.56
N ASP A 158 0.05 -7.49 13.78
CA ASP A 158 0.25 -8.91 14.12
C ASP A 158 1.11 -9.14 15.37
N LYS A 159 1.89 -8.15 15.81
CA LYS A 159 2.64 -8.25 17.08
C LYS A 159 1.78 -7.98 18.31
N ILE A 160 0.57 -7.44 18.11
CA ILE A 160 -0.34 -6.98 19.17
C ILE A 160 -1.56 -7.91 19.26
N ASP A 161 -2.12 -8.29 18.11
CA ASP A 161 -3.31 -9.15 18.00
C ASP A 161 -3.04 -10.62 18.37
#